data_AF-A0A843KBK9-F1
#
_entry.id   AF-A0A843KBK9-F1
#
_cell.length_a   1.000
_cell.length_b   1.000
_cell.length_c   1.000
_cell.angle_alpha   90.00
_cell.angle_beta   90.00
_cell.angle_gamma   90.00
#
_symmetry.space_group_name_H-M   'P 1'
#
loop_
_entity.id
_entity.type
_entity.pdbx_description
1 polymer ?
#
loop_
_entity_poly.entity_id
_entity_poly.type
_entity_poly.pdbx_seq_one_letter_code
_entity_poly.pdbx_strand_id
1 'polypeptide(L)' 'MVAELISAYLCAINGIDNTLENSTAYLQNWLGVLRNDKTMLLKASGKATVAVDFILGKQSHTAI' A
#
# COMPACT_ATOMS: atom_id res chain seq x y z
N MET A 1 7.06 -1.48 2.12
CA MET A 1 5.68 -1.63 2.62
C MET A 1 4.74 -0.54 2.12
N VAL A 2 4.76 0.69 2.63
CA VAL A 2 3.80 1.75 2.18
C VAL A 2 3.95 2.04 0.68
N ALA A 3 5.18 2.23 0.19
CA ALA A 3 5.44 2.47 -1.23
C ALA A 3 5.02 1.29 -2.13
N GLU A 4 5.17 0.05 -1.65
CA GLU A 4 4.73 -1.15 -2.38
C GLU A 4 3.21 -1.25 -2.44
N LEU A 5 2.50 -0.88 -1.37
CA LEU A 5 1.03 -0.77 -1.40
C LEU A 5 0.57 0.32 -2.38
N ILE A 6 1.25 1.47 -2.43
CA ILE A 6 0.97 2.54 -3.41
C ILE A 6 1.15 2.02 -4.84
N SER A 7 2.28 1.36 -5.12
CA SER A 7 2.57 0.78 -6.43
C SER A 7 1.53 -0.29 -6.80
N ALA A 8 1.19 -1.20 -5.89
CA ALA A 8 0.18 -2.22 -6.11
C ALA A 8 -1.20 -1.62 -6.40
N TYR A 9 -1.61 -0.59 -5.65
CA TYR A 9 -2.86 0.12 -5.89
C TYR A 9 -2.88 0.84 -7.24
N LEU A 10 -1.82 1.55 -7.60
CA LEU A 10 -1.73 2.22 -8.90
C LEU A 10 -1.73 1.21 -10.05
N CYS A 11 -1.01 0.09 -9.91
CA CYS A 11 -1.03 -0.98 -10.89
C CYS A 11 -2.44 -1.55 -11.07
N ALA A 12 -3.11 -1.89 -9.97
CA ALA A 12 -4.48 -2.39 -10.00
C ALA A 12 -5.46 -1.38 -10.65
N ILE A 13 -5.33 -0.08 -10.34
CA ILE A 13 -6.19 0.98 -10.89
C ILE A 13 -5.96 1.18 -12.40
N ASN A 14 -4.72 1.04 -12.87
CA ASN A 14 -4.34 1.24 -14.27
C ASN A 14 -4.36 -0.06 -15.09
N GLY A 15 -4.78 -1.19 -14.51
CA GLY A 15 -4.79 -2.50 -15.18
C GLY A 15 -3.39 -3.01 -15.53
N ILE A 16 -2.35 -2.55 -14.82
CA ILE A 16 -0.97 -2.99 -15.00
C ILE A 16 -0.76 -4.22 -14.11
N ASP A 17 -0.32 -5.32 -14.73
CA ASP A 17 0.04 -6.52 -13.98
C ASP A 17 1.35 -6.26 -13.22
N ASN A 18 1.30 -6.35 -11.89
CA ASN A 18 2.45 -6.05 -11.03
C ASN A 18 3.13 -7.36 -10.62
N THR A 19 4.37 -7.57 -11.09
CA THR A 19 5.19 -8.71 -10.67
C THR A 19 5.66 -8.51 -9.23
N LEU A 20 4.86 -9.03 -8.29
CA LEU A 20 5.16 -9.10 -6.85
C LEU A 20 6.31 -10.08 -6.52
N GLU A 21 7.13 -10.47 -7.49
CA GLU A 21 8.23 -11.43 -7.29
C GLU A 21 9.36 -10.86 -6.43
N ASN A 22 9.57 -9.53 -6.45
CA ASN A 22 10.69 -8.90 -5.74
C ASN A 22 10.42 -8.63 -4.24
N SER A 23 9.22 -8.94 -3.74
CA SER A 23 8.83 -8.71 -2.34
C SER A 23 9.18 -9.88 -1.41
N THR A 24 9.70 -11.01 -1.91
CA THR A 24 10.01 -12.21 -1.11
C THR A 24 11.02 -11.96 0.04
N ALA A 25 12.00 -11.07 -0.16
CA ALA A 25 12.95 -10.68 0.89
C ALA A 25 12.31 -9.75 1.95
N TYR A 26 11.40 -8.86 1.54
CA TYR A 26 10.75 -7.91 2.44
C TYR A 26 9.58 -8.53 3.23
N LEU A 27 8.92 -9.55 2.68
CA LEU A 27 7.83 -10.28 3.33
C LEU A 27 8.27 -10.97 4.62
N GLN A 28 9.48 -11.54 4.66
CA GLN A 28 10.01 -12.12 5.90
C GLN A 28 10.26 -11.05 6.97
N ASN A 29 10.80 -9.89 6.58
CA ASN A 29 10.99 -8.77 7.49
C ASN A 29 9.65 -8.24 8.02
N TRP A 30 8.62 -8.16 7.16
CA TRP A 30 7.29 -7.72 7.59
C TRP A 30 6.56 -8.78 8.41
N LEU A 31 6.80 -10.07 8.20
CA LEU A 31 6.25 -11.13 9.05
C LEU A 31 6.65 -10.98 10.51
N GLY A 32 7.91 -10.59 10.78
CA GLY A 32 8.37 -10.26 12.13
C GLY A 32 7.64 -9.04 12.70
N VAL A 33 7.51 -7.98 11.91
CA VAL A 33 6.83 -6.75 12.33
C VAL A 33 5.32 -6.94 12.52
N LEU A 34 4.66 -7.73 11.68
CA LEU A 34 3.22 -8.03 11.73
C LEU A 34 2.87 -8.97 12.89
N ARG A 35 3.79 -9.86 13.29
CA ARG A 35 3.66 -10.63 14.54
C ARG A 35 3.67 -9.71 15.76
N ASN A 36 4.44 -8.64 15.72
CA ASN A 36 4.57 -7.67 16.81
C ASN A 36 3.42 -6.63 16.82
N ASP A 37 2.99 -6.15 15.66
CA ASP A 37 1.84 -5.24 15.52
C ASP A 37 1.00 -5.60 14.27
N LYS A 38 -0.10 -6.31 14.50
CA LYS A 38 -1.05 -6.70 13.45
C LYS A 38 -1.76 -5.50 12.80
N THR A 39 -1.77 -4.33 13.46
CA THR A 39 -2.40 -3.11 12.92
C THR A 39 -1.51 -2.37 11.93
N MET A 40 -0.23 -2.73 11.84
CA MET A 40 0.74 -2.04 11.00
C MET A 40 0.35 -2.10 9.51
N LEU A 41 -0.20 -3.23 9.04
CA LEU A 41 -0.72 -3.37 7.68
C LEU A 41 -1.88 -2.42 7.41
N LEU A 42 -2.80 -2.30 8.36
CA LEU A 42 -3.97 -1.43 8.26
C LEU A 42 -3.55 0.06 8.23
N LYS A 43 -2.62 0.44 9.12
CA LYS A 43 -2.03 1.79 9.16
C LYS A 43 -1.29 2.14 7.85
N ALA A 44 -0.48 1.21 7.34
CA ALA A 44 0.24 1.40 6.09
C ALA A 44 -0.70 1.51 4.89
N SER A 45 -1.78 0.72 4.87
CA SER A 45 -2.81 0.80 3.83
C SER A 45 -3.51 2.15 3.84
N GLY A 46 -3.89 2.67 5.02
CA GLY A 46 -4.48 4.01 5.14
C GLY A 46 -3.56 5.12 4.60
N LYS A 47 -2.26 5.06 4.91
CA LYS A 47 -1.26 6.00 4.35
C LYS A 47 -1.09 5.85 2.83
N ALA A 48 -1.11 4.62 2.33
CA ALA A 48 -0.99 4.33 0.91
C ALA A 48 -2.19 4.86 0.13
N THR A 49 -3.42 4.68 0.62
CA THR A 49 -4.63 5.22 -0.01
C THR A 49 -4.58 6.73 -0.15
N VAL A 50 -4.21 7.46 0.91
CA VAL A 50 -4.08 8.93 0.85
C VAL A 50 -3.05 9.36 -0.21
N ALA A 51 -1.92 8.67 -0.29
CA ALA A 51 -0.89 8.98 -1.29
C ALA A 51 -1.35 8.65 -2.71
N VAL A 52 -2.07 7.55 -2.92
CA VAL A 52 -2.64 7.16 -4.22
C VAL A 52 -3.69 8.17 -4.67
N ASP A 53 -4.59 8.59 -3.78
CA ASP A 53 -5.60 9.60 -4.07
C ASP A 53 -4.95 10.93 -4.47
N PHE A 54 -3.90 11.34 -3.74
CA PHE A 54 -3.10 12.51 -4.07
C PHE A 54 -2.46 12.40 -5.48
N ILE A 55 -1.83 11.26 -5.80
CA ILE A 55 -1.21 11.02 -7.12
C ILE A 55 -2.26 11.05 -8.24
N LEU A 56 -3.44 10.50 -8.00
CA LEU A 56 -4.53 10.47 -8.98
C LEU A 56 -5.30 11.79 -9.08
N GLY A 57 -4.90 12.82 -8.33
CA GLY A 57 -5.60 14.10 -8.30
C GLY A 57 -7.01 14.01 -7.72
N LYS A 58 -7.34 12.89 -7.06
CA LYS A 58 -8.58 12.73 -6.32
C LYS A 58 -8.40 13.49 -5.01
N GLN A 59 -8.71 14.78 -5.01
CA GLN A 59 -8.89 15.49 -3.74
C GLN A 59 -9.94 14.72 -2.96
N SER A 60 -9.52 14.08 -1.87
CA SER A 60 -10.43 13.46 -0.92
C SER A 60 -11.32 14.57 -0.37
N HIS A 61 -12.42 14.88 -1.05
CA HIS A 61 -13.53 15.59 -0.48
C HIS A 61 -14.19 14.59 0.47
N THR A 62 -13.62 14.47 1.67
CA THR A 62 -14.35 13.92 2.81
C THR A 62 -15.46 14.92 3.11
N ALA A 63 -16.59 14.77 2.44
CA ALA A 63 -17.85 15.33 2.89
C ALA A 63 -18.15 14.66 4.24
N ILE A 64 -17.99 15.44 5.30
CA ILE A 64 -18.51 15.17 6.64
C ILE A 64 -20.02 15.44 6.67
#